data_AF-A0A7X4Z8M6-F1
#
_entry.id   AF-A0A7X4Z8M6-F1
#
_cell.length_a   1.000
_cell.length_b   1.000
_cell.length_c   1.000
_cell.angle_alpha   90.00
_cell.angle_beta   90.00
_cell.angle_gamma   90.00
#
_symmetry.space_group_name_H-M   'P 1'
#
loop_
_entity.id
_entity.type
_entity.pdbx_description
1 polymer ?
#
loop_
_entity_poly.entity_id
_entity_poly.type
_entity_poly.pdbx_seq_one_letter_code
_entity_poly.pdbx_strand_id
1 'polypeptide(L)'
;MERGRFMKYLKGSLLTMLLVIMGCIFWETRDVKAAEPDFFEEYSYGVSDDHEEYYFSLEYKCSLTIYMEGRQEYEYSYDGGEMSVILDKEDGIFAFDKTIDLPGSFKKTITLEAGEYDLYVESEGPYYIALSGEYYPELSEDEITLEVGKTKKLKVNRINSKVKWSSSKKSVATVNNKGVVRAKKAGEATIMAECDGKKLKCIVTVEKKPASYRVISRKMRTFAKKNKNYKFKTIDVGNKCCLYACSAKALSSESKIYSEGYVMYSSLYPYIELVKKKNDEPEIRLKYFGETVKISAYGFTSLYCITLKAFTSNRRMNFMMKNIYNKYYYNYSNYYYEGRMKGYSIISTSSKLESSKLKKFKTMLKQSSLSMRITSFDDTYMQISISTAIRRNWDKLLKEYELLLKEF
;
A
#
# COMPACT_ATOMS: atom_id res chain seq x y z
N MET A 1 -7.63 -61.16 -30.70
CA MET A 1 -6.58 -62.04 -31.26
C MET A 1 -6.32 -61.57 -32.69
N GLU A 2 -5.12 -61.55 -33.27
CA GLU A 2 -3.73 -61.57 -32.79
C GLU A 2 -2.86 -61.00 -33.95
N ARG A 3 -1.92 -60.07 -33.71
CA ARG A 3 -0.46 -60.28 -33.56
C ARG A 3 0.25 -61.01 -34.72
N GLY A 4 1.21 -60.31 -35.35
CA GLY A 4 2.12 -60.86 -36.37
C GLY A 4 2.89 -59.78 -37.15
N ARG A 5 3.52 -58.78 -36.50
CA ARG A 5 4.97 -58.79 -36.20
C ARG A 5 5.86 -59.38 -37.32
N PHE A 6 6.59 -58.51 -38.05
CA PHE A 6 8.07 -58.37 -38.02
C PHE A 6 8.47 -57.23 -38.99
N MET A 7 8.85 -56.03 -38.52
CA MET A 7 10.24 -55.61 -38.18
C MET A 7 11.31 -55.85 -39.25
N LYS A 8 11.92 -54.75 -39.73
CA LYS A 8 13.38 -54.63 -39.92
C LYS A 8 13.86 -53.17 -39.83
N TYR A 9 14.51 -52.84 -38.69
CA TYR A 9 15.29 -51.61 -38.41
C TYR A 9 14.53 -50.27 -38.44
N LEU A 10 14.88 -49.25 -37.64
CA LEU A 10 16.00 -49.10 -36.70
C LEU A 10 15.58 -49.18 -35.22
N LYS A 11 16.56 -49.34 -34.33
CA LYS A 11 16.39 -49.26 -32.86
C LYS A 11 17.68 -48.76 -32.19
N GLY A 12 17.55 -47.88 -31.20
CA GLY A 12 18.67 -47.19 -30.51
C GLY A 12 18.96 -45.81 -31.13
N SER A 13 19.17 -44.73 -30.38
CA SER A 13 19.23 -44.53 -28.90
C SER A 13 18.52 -43.22 -28.51
N LEU A 14 17.58 -43.20 -27.55
CA LEU A 14 17.77 -43.09 -26.08
C LEU A 14 18.18 -41.66 -25.62
N LEU A 15 17.51 -41.15 -24.55
CA LEU A 15 17.45 -39.75 -24.05
C LEU A 15 16.62 -38.80 -24.96
N THR A 16 15.71 -37.93 -24.47
CA THR A 16 15.18 -37.67 -23.10
C THR A 16 13.67 -37.36 -23.09
N MET A 17 13.04 -37.67 -21.95
CA MET A 17 11.99 -36.94 -21.19
C MET A 17 11.68 -35.47 -21.59
N LEU A 18 10.51 -34.89 -21.28
CA LEU A 18 9.55 -35.16 -20.17
C LEU A 18 8.11 -34.66 -20.49
N LEU A 19 7.12 -35.01 -19.66
CA LEU A 19 5.71 -34.58 -19.77
C LEU A 19 5.45 -33.14 -19.30
N VAL A 20 4.47 -32.49 -19.93
CA VAL A 20 3.58 -31.45 -19.36
C VAL A 20 2.13 -31.78 -19.80
N ILE A 21 1.11 -31.32 -19.07
CA ILE A 21 -0.31 -31.70 -19.22
C ILE A 21 -1.19 -30.42 -19.19
N MET A 22 -2.39 -30.46 -19.81
CA MET A 22 -3.39 -29.39 -20.01
C MET A 22 -3.00 -28.43 -21.17
N GLY A 23 -3.80 -28.18 -22.22
CA GLY A 23 -5.13 -28.70 -22.64
C GLY A 23 -6.21 -27.60 -22.70
N CYS A 24 -7.16 -27.57 -23.65
CA CYS A 24 -7.49 -28.54 -24.73
C CYS A 24 -6.75 -28.22 -26.06
N ILE A 25 -7.29 -28.03 -27.27
CA ILE A 25 -8.66 -27.98 -27.87
C ILE A 25 -9.06 -29.35 -28.50
N PHE A 26 -10.31 -29.53 -28.95
CA PHE A 26 -10.80 -30.71 -29.70
C PHE A 26 -11.33 -30.27 -31.08
N TRP A 27 -11.16 -31.10 -32.12
CA TRP A 27 -11.43 -30.74 -33.53
C TRP A 27 -12.33 -31.79 -34.19
N GLU A 28 -13.26 -31.38 -35.06
CA GLU A 28 -13.84 -32.28 -36.06
C GLU A 28 -14.17 -31.57 -37.39
N THR A 29 -13.67 -32.15 -38.48
CA THR A 29 -13.85 -31.80 -39.92
C THR A 29 -13.23 -30.51 -40.51
N ARG A 30 -12.21 -30.73 -41.37
CA ARG A 30 -11.76 -29.95 -42.55
C ARG A 30 -10.94 -28.65 -42.38
N ASP A 31 -9.62 -28.88 -42.28
CA ASP A 31 -8.60 -28.24 -43.12
C ASP A 31 -8.30 -26.73 -42.99
N VAL A 32 -8.21 -26.22 -41.75
CA VAL A 32 -7.33 -25.06 -41.43
C VAL A 32 -6.26 -25.51 -40.43
N LYS A 33 -5.03 -24.98 -40.53
CA LYS A 33 -3.91 -25.36 -39.64
C LYS A 33 -3.92 -24.53 -38.36
N ALA A 34 -3.82 -25.20 -37.21
CA ALA A 34 -3.52 -24.56 -35.94
C ALA A 34 -2.19 -23.77 -36.03
N ALA A 35 -2.25 -22.46 -35.77
CA ALA A 35 -1.08 -21.59 -35.76
C ALA A 35 -0.57 -21.37 -34.33
N GLU A 36 0.71 -21.64 -34.08
CA GLU A 36 1.38 -21.08 -32.90
C GLU A 36 1.67 -19.58 -33.18
N PRO A 37 1.38 -18.66 -32.23
CA PRO A 37 1.27 -17.22 -32.52
C PRO A 37 2.60 -16.46 -32.69
N ASP A 38 3.74 -17.16 -32.79
CA ASP A 38 4.99 -16.57 -33.27
C ASP A 38 4.94 -16.49 -34.81
N PHE A 39 4.26 -15.44 -35.30
CA PHE A 39 4.09 -15.07 -36.72
C PHE A 39 3.03 -15.88 -37.49
N PHE A 40 1.75 -15.53 -37.28
CA PHE A 40 0.67 -15.93 -38.19
C PHE A 40 0.76 -15.11 -39.48
N GLU A 41 1.03 -15.77 -40.61
CA GLU A 41 0.76 -15.28 -41.97
C GLU A 41 -0.09 -16.32 -42.71
N GLU A 42 -1.32 -15.95 -43.03
CA GLU A 42 -2.23 -16.74 -43.88
C GLU A 42 -2.51 -16.00 -45.18
N TYR A 43 -2.55 -16.77 -46.27
CA TYR A 43 -2.66 -16.28 -47.64
C TYR A 43 -3.71 -17.09 -48.38
N SER A 44 -4.77 -16.45 -48.87
CA SER A 44 -5.75 -17.07 -49.75
C SER A 44 -5.84 -16.37 -51.11
N TYR A 45 -6.33 -17.12 -52.08
CA TYR A 45 -6.49 -16.72 -53.48
C TYR A 45 -7.72 -17.43 -54.05
N GLY A 46 -8.81 -16.69 -54.18
CA GLY A 46 -10.05 -17.17 -54.80
C GLY A 46 -10.19 -16.70 -56.26
N VAL A 47 -11.12 -17.35 -56.94
CA VAL A 47 -11.63 -17.01 -58.28
C VAL A 47 -12.96 -16.25 -58.11
N SER A 48 -13.62 -15.83 -59.20
CA SER A 48 -14.92 -15.16 -59.16
C SER A 48 -16.02 -16.01 -58.49
N ASP A 49 -16.85 -15.35 -57.69
CA ASP A 49 -18.01 -15.89 -56.95
C ASP A 49 -17.66 -16.78 -55.73
N ASP A 50 -16.38 -16.86 -55.34
CA ASP A 50 -15.94 -17.58 -54.15
C ASP A 50 -16.34 -16.87 -52.83
N HIS A 51 -16.70 -17.67 -51.84
CA HIS A 51 -17.00 -17.26 -50.46
C HIS A 51 -16.14 -18.11 -49.51
N GLU A 52 -15.37 -17.50 -48.61
CA GLU A 52 -14.51 -18.20 -47.64
C GLU A 52 -14.79 -17.77 -46.19
N GLU A 53 -14.77 -18.73 -45.26
CA GLU A 53 -15.00 -18.53 -43.82
C GLU A 53 -13.79 -19.06 -43.02
N TYR A 54 -13.24 -18.23 -42.13
CA TYR A 54 -12.09 -18.56 -41.30
C TYR A 54 -12.41 -18.37 -39.80
N TYR A 55 -12.14 -19.41 -39.02
CA TYR A 55 -12.43 -19.47 -37.59
C TYR A 55 -11.14 -19.50 -36.77
N PHE A 56 -10.95 -18.56 -35.83
CA PHE A 56 -9.75 -18.52 -34.98
C PHE A 56 -9.98 -18.03 -33.55
N SER A 57 -9.25 -18.63 -32.60
CA SER A 57 -9.30 -18.30 -31.16
C SER A 57 -8.02 -17.58 -30.72
N LEU A 58 -8.17 -16.43 -30.04
CA LEU A 58 -7.07 -15.63 -29.51
C LEU A 58 -6.97 -15.76 -27.99
N GLU A 59 -5.93 -16.43 -27.47
CA GLU A 59 -5.63 -16.49 -26.02
C GLU A 59 -5.31 -15.10 -25.44
N TYR A 60 -4.78 -14.19 -26.27
CA TYR A 60 -4.32 -12.87 -25.87
C TYR A 60 -4.71 -11.79 -26.87
N LYS A 61 -4.72 -10.54 -26.39
CA LYS A 61 -4.88 -9.34 -27.20
C LYS A 61 -3.82 -9.28 -28.32
N CYS A 62 -4.25 -9.02 -29.55
CA CYS A 62 -3.40 -8.99 -30.75
C CYS A 62 -3.61 -7.74 -31.61
N SER A 63 -2.70 -7.50 -32.54
CA SER A 63 -2.87 -6.62 -33.68
C SER A 63 -2.96 -7.47 -34.94
N LEU A 64 -4.14 -7.56 -35.54
CA LEU A 64 -4.34 -8.23 -36.83
C LEU A 64 -4.22 -7.20 -37.95
N THR A 65 -3.41 -7.50 -38.96
CA THR A 65 -3.31 -6.72 -40.20
C THR A 65 -4.00 -7.50 -41.31
N ILE A 66 -5.02 -6.89 -41.89
CA ILE A 66 -5.71 -7.40 -43.08
C ILE A 66 -5.18 -6.62 -44.27
N TYR A 67 -4.69 -7.34 -45.27
CA TYR A 67 -4.43 -6.83 -46.62
C TYR A 67 -5.32 -7.58 -47.60
N MET A 68 -5.97 -6.84 -48.49
CA MET A 68 -6.82 -7.38 -49.56
C MET A 68 -6.52 -6.64 -50.86
N GLU A 69 -6.45 -7.39 -51.96
CA GLU A 69 -6.17 -6.91 -53.31
C GLU A 69 -7.09 -7.65 -54.29
N GLY A 70 -8.11 -6.96 -54.79
CA GLY A 70 -9.04 -7.47 -55.78
C GLY A 70 -8.58 -7.12 -57.20
N ARG A 71 -8.63 -8.09 -58.12
CA ARG A 71 -8.08 -8.00 -59.47
C ARG A 71 -9.18 -8.12 -60.52
N GLN A 72 -8.85 -7.75 -61.76
CA GLN A 72 -9.64 -8.05 -62.95
C GLN A 72 -8.84 -9.03 -63.82
N GLU A 73 -9.49 -10.07 -64.33
CA GLU A 73 -8.95 -10.94 -65.38
C GLU A 73 -9.71 -10.73 -66.70
N TYR A 74 -8.93 -10.60 -67.78
CA TYR A 74 -9.34 -10.48 -69.19
C TYR A 74 -10.01 -9.17 -69.65
N GLU A 75 -9.96 -8.99 -70.97
CA GLU A 75 -10.15 -7.73 -71.71
C GLU A 75 -11.63 -7.44 -72.06
N TYR A 76 -12.57 -8.17 -71.43
CA TYR A 76 -14.00 -7.91 -71.55
C TYR A 76 -14.50 -7.20 -70.29
N SER A 77 -15.27 -6.13 -70.47
CA SER A 77 -15.74 -5.25 -69.40
C SER A 77 -16.69 -5.96 -68.44
N TYR A 78 -16.15 -6.46 -67.32
CA TYR A 78 -16.92 -6.71 -66.11
C TYR A 78 -17.31 -5.34 -65.53
N ASP A 79 -18.59 -5.02 -65.47
CA ASP A 79 -19.11 -3.65 -65.33
C ASP A 79 -19.20 -3.20 -63.86
N GLY A 80 -18.06 -3.32 -63.16
CA GLY A 80 -17.95 -3.20 -61.71
C GLY A 80 -18.26 -4.51 -60.98
N GLY A 81 -17.64 -4.67 -59.81
CA GLY A 81 -17.87 -5.76 -58.87
C GLY A 81 -17.18 -5.45 -57.55
N GLU A 82 -17.56 -6.11 -56.46
CA GLU A 82 -17.09 -5.82 -55.10
C GLU A 82 -16.37 -7.02 -54.44
N MET A 83 -15.46 -6.72 -53.51
CA MET A 83 -14.86 -7.68 -52.58
C MET A 83 -15.11 -7.20 -51.15
N SER A 84 -15.74 -8.05 -50.34
CA SER A 84 -16.07 -7.82 -48.93
C SER A 84 -15.15 -8.62 -47.98
N VAL A 85 -14.84 -8.04 -46.83
CA VAL A 85 -14.24 -8.74 -45.68
C VAL A 85 -14.97 -8.29 -44.42
N ILE A 86 -15.52 -9.24 -43.67
CA ILE A 86 -16.21 -9.02 -42.39
C ILE A 86 -15.52 -9.86 -41.32
N LEU A 87 -15.19 -9.24 -40.20
CA LEU A 87 -14.68 -9.90 -39.01
C LEU A 87 -15.64 -9.64 -37.85
N ASP A 88 -16.24 -10.72 -37.36
CA ASP A 88 -17.10 -10.73 -36.18
C ASP A 88 -16.44 -11.51 -35.04
N LYS A 89 -16.95 -11.29 -33.82
CA LYS A 89 -16.58 -12.06 -32.63
C LYS A 89 -17.79 -12.89 -32.19
N GLU A 90 -17.59 -14.16 -31.86
CA GLU A 90 -18.67 -15.12 -31.48
C GLU A 90 -19.61 -14.58 -30.38
N ASP A 91 -19.13 -13.67 -29.51
CA ASP A 91 -19.92 -12.92 -28.52
C ASP A 91 -21.05 -12.03 -29.12
N GLY A 92 -21.21 -12.01 -30.45
CA GLY A 92 -22.10 -11.09 -31.18
C GLY A 92 -21.55 -9.66 -31.24
N ILE A 93 -20.23 -9.49 -31.13
CA ILE A 93 -19.57 -8.18 -31.14
C ILE A 93 -18.87 -7.99 -32.48
N PHE A 94 -19.48 -7.17 -33.32
CA PHE A 94 -18.91 -6.72 -34.58
C PHE A 94 -17.53 -6.08 -34.39
N ALA A 95 -16.51 -6.63 -35.07
CA ALA A 95 -15.13 -6.17 -34.91
C ALA A 95 -14.66 -5.29 -36.07
N PHE A 96 -14.98 -5.63 -37.32
CA PHE A 96 -14.55 -4.87 -38.50
C PHE A 96 -15.25 -5.29 -39.81
N ASP A 97 -15.64 -4.32 -40.66
CA ASP A 97 -16.00 -4.52 -42.07
C ASP A 97 -15.09 -3.74 -43.03
N LYS A 98 -14.90 -4.26 -44.25
CA LYS A 98 -14.52 -3.45 -45.40
C LYS A 98 -14.89 -4.10 -46.73
N THR A 99 -15.67 -3.37 -47.54
CA THR A 99 -15.87 -3.66 -48.98
C THR A 99 -14.99 -2.77 -49.85
N ILE A 100 -14.50 -3.26 -50.99
CA ILE A 100 -13.80 -2.47 -52.03
C ILE A 100 -14.29 -2.83 -53.44
N ASP A 101 -14.33 -1.83 -54.30
CA ASP A 101 -14.61 -1.95 -55.73
C ASP A 101 -13.42 -2.61 -56.46
N LEU A 102 -13.70 -3.45 -57.47
CA LEU A 102 -12.71 -4.15 -58.29
C LEU A 102 -12.32 -3.32 -59.53
N PRO A 103 -11.02 -3.10 -59.84
CA PRO A 103 -9.84 -3.56 -59.10
C PRO A 103 -9.45 -2.57 -58.01
N GLY A 104 -9.13 -3.08 -56.83
CA GLY A 104 -8.87 -2.27 -55.64
C GLY A 104 -7.90 -2.93 -54.68
N SER A 105 -7.33 -2.15 -53.76
CA SER A 105 -6.56 -2.73 -52.66
C SER A 105 -6.72 -1.92 -51.37
N PHE A 106 -6.60 -2.61 -50.24
CA PHE A 106 -6.80 -2.04 -48.92
C PHE A 106 -5.89 -2.71 -47.90
N LYS A 107 -5.39 -1.93 -46.94
CA LYS A 107 -4.59 -2.43 -45.80
C LYS A 107 -4.98 -1.72 -44.51
N LYS A 108 -5.29 -2.48 -43.46
CA LYS A 108 -5.59 -1.94 -42.13
C LYS A 108 -5.12 -2.89 -41.05
N THR A 109 -4.48 -2.32 -40.02
CA THR A 109 -4.20 -3.03 -38.76
C THR A 109 -5.26 -2.66 -37.74
N ILE A 110 -6.01 -3.65 -37.28
CA ILE A 110 -6.97 -3.55 -36.18
C ILE A 110 -6.34 -4.10 -34.89
N THR A 111 -7.03 -3.97 -33.76
CA THR A 111 -6.58 -4.50 -32.47
C THR A 111 -7.72 -5.29 -31.86
N LEU A 112 -7.47 -6.59 -31.65
CA LEU A 112 -8.43 -7.56 -31.16
C LEU A 112 -8.14 -7.89 -29.71
N GLU A 113 -9.18 -8.12 -28.91
CA GLU A 113 -9.07 -8.66 -27.56
C GLU A 113 -8.98 -10.19 -27.63
N ALA A 114 -8.86 -10.87 -26.48
CA ALA A 114 -8.94 -12.33 -26.43
C ALA A 114 -10.37 -12.85 -26.69
N GLY A 115 -10.47 -14.06 -27.25
CA GLY A 115 -11.72 -14.77 -27.58
C GLY A 115 -11.73 -15.36 -29.00
N GLU A 116 -12.82 -16.04 -29.35
CA GLU A 116 -13.08 -16.58 -30.69
C GLU A 116 -13.62 -15.53 -31.68
N TYR A 117 -13.22 -15.65 -32.96
CA TYR A 117 -13.52 -14.75 -34.06
C TYR A 117 -13.79 -15.49 -35.37
N ASP A 118 -14.74 -14.95 -36.13
CA ASP A 118 -15.19 -15.46 -37.43
C ASP A 118 -14.86 -14.40 -38.50
N LEU A 119 -14.14 -14.79 -39.54
CA LEU A 119 -13.76 -13.92 -40.66
C LEU A 119 -14.38 -14.45 -41.96
N TYR A 120 -15.29 -13.66 -42.53
CA TYR A 120 -15.98 -13.91 -43.78
C TYR A 120 -15.33 -13.09 -44.91
N VAL A 121 -15.15 -13.71 -46.07
CA VAL A 121 -14.61 -13.09 -47.29
C VAL A 121 -15.52 -13.45 -48.47
N GLU A 122 -16.00 -12.44 -49.19
CA GLU A 122 -16.88 -12.59 -50.36
C GLU A 122 -16.29 -11.80 -51.53
N SER A 123 -16.29 -12.34 -52.75
CA SER A 123 -15.72 -11.62 -53.90
C SER A 123 -16.36 -11.98 -55.24
N GLU A 124 -16.84 -10.96 -55.97
CA GLU A 124 -17.40 -11.10 -57.33
C GLU A 124 -16.30 -11.26 -58.41
N GLY A 125 -15.03 -11.30 -58.01
CA GLY A 125 -13.88 -11.44 -58.90
C GLY A 125 -12.62 -11.99 -58.22
N PRO A 126 -11.56 -12.29 -58.99
CA PRO A 126 -10.34 -12.92 -58.46
C PRO A 126 -9.62 -12.00 -57.48
N TYR A 127 -9.23 -12.55 -56.33
CA TYR A 127 -8.70 -11.77 -55.22
C TYR A 127 -7.47 -12.40 -54.56
N TYR A 128 -6.79 -11.59 -53.76
CA TYR A 128 -5.72 -12.00 -52.86
C TYR A 128 -5.97 -11.39 -51.49
N ILE A 129 -6.05 -12.22 -50.46
CA ILE A 129 -6.11 -11.78 -49.06
C ILE A 129 -4.88 -12.30 -48.31
N ALA A 130 -4.29 -11.43 -47.49
CA ALA A 130 -3.18 -11.75 -46.61
C ALA A 130 -3.47 -11.24 -45.19
N LEU A 131 -3.49 -12.16 -44.24
CA LEU A 131 -3.70 -11.89 -42.82
C LEU A 131 -2.35 -12.00 -42.12
N SER A 132 -1.96 -10.99 -41.32
CA SER A 132 -0.78 -11.13 -40.45
C SER A 132 -1.00 -10.64 -39.03
N GLY A 133 -0.65 -11.48 -38.05
CA GLY A 133 -0.92 -11.29 -36.63
C GLY A 133 0.35 -11.07 -35.80
N GLU A 134 0.37 -9.99 -35.01
CA GLU A 134 1.35 -9.79 -33.93
C GLU A 134 0.62 -9.66 -32.58
N TYR A 135 1.20 -10.21 -31.51
CA TYR A 135 0.71 -9.96 -30.16
C TYR A 135 0.70 -8.46 -29.80
N TYR A 136 -0.26 -8.05 -28.96
CA TYR A 136 -0.26 -6.71 -28.38
C TYR A 136 0.63 -6.66 -27.13
N PRO A 137 1.65 -5.77 -27.08
CA PRO A 137 2.53 -5.61 -25.92
C PRO A 137 1.80 -5.28 -24.62
N GLU A 138 2.19 -5.93 -23.52
CA GLU A 138 1.56 -5.77 -22.20
C GLU A 138 2.58 -5.41 -21.11
N LEU A 139 2.25 -4.47 -20.21
CA LEU A 139 3.13 -4.09 -19.11
C LEU A 139 2.90 -4.99 -17.88
N SER A 140 3.95 -5.28 -17.10
CA SER A 140 3.80 -6.11 -15.91
C SER A 140 2.98 -5.51 -14.76
N GLU A 141 2.84 -4.19 -14.73
CA GLU A 141 2.02 -3.44 -13.76
C GLU A 141 1.59 -2.09 -14.35
N ASP A 142 0.30 -1.78 -14.34
CA ASP A 142 -0.28 -0.50 -14.79
C ASP A 142 -0.27 0.60 -13.70
N GLU A 143 -0.32 0.23 -12.42
CA GLU A 143 0.04 1.11 -11.30
C GLU A 143 1.03 0.44 -10.34
N ILE A 144 2.02 1.22 -9.85
CA ILE A 144 2.89 0.83 -8.74
C ILE A 144 3.05 1.95 -7.70
N THR A 145 3.03 1.58 -6.42
CA THR A 145 3.36 2.48 -5.30
C THR A 145 4.76 2.17 -4.74
N LEU A 146 5.57 3.21 -4.47
CA LEU A 146 6.96 3.08 -4.00
C LEU A 146 7.37 4.15 -2.97
N GLU A 147 8.03 3.78 -1.87
CA GLU A 147 8.73 4.76 -1.02
C GLU A 147 9.89 5.44 -1.76
N VAL A 148 10.15 6.72 -1.47
CA VAL A 148 11.38 7.44 -1.89
C VAL A 148 12.65 6.60 -1.66
N GLY A 149 13.41 6.37 -2.73
CA GLY A 149 14.66 5.61 -2.75
C GLY A 149 14.52 4.16 -3.21
N LYS A 150 13.30 3.57 -3.19
CA LYS A 150 13.03 2.20 -3.66
C LYS A 150 13.10 2.09 -5.18
N THR A 151 13.15 0.84 -5.65
CA THR A 151 13.16 0.49 -7.08
C THR A 151 12.28 -0.72 -7.36
N LYS A 152 11.60 -0.71 -8.51
CA LYS A 152 10.84 -1.84 -9.09
C LYS A 152 11.32 -2.01 -10.53
N LYS A 153 11.46 -3.25 -11.00
CA LYS A 153 11.61 -3.53 -12.44
C LYS A 153 10.22 -3.79 -13.01
N LEU A 154 9.80 -2.94 -13.95
CA LEU A 154 8.70 -3.24 -14.87
C LEU A 154 9.24 -4.12 -16.00
N LYS A 155 8.41 -5.04 -16.50
CA LYS A 155 8.63 -5.74 -17.76
C LYS A 155 7.64 -5.23 -18.81
N VAL A 156 7.93 -5.53 -20.07
CA VAL A 156 6.91 -5.62 -21.11
C VAL A 156 6.96 -7.06 -21.62
N ASN A 157 5.78 -7.67 -21.78
CA ASN A 157 5.57 -9.03 -22.24
C ASN A 157 5.02 -8.98 -23.68
N ARG A 158 5.18 -10.07 -24.44
CA ARG A 158 4.78 -10.20 -25.85
C ARG A 158 5.30 -9.04 -26.72
N ILE A 159 6.63 -8.97 -26.88
CA ILE A 159 7.34 -7.92 -27.61
C ILE A 159 8.47 -8.52 -28.45
N ASN A 160 8.63 -7.99 -29.67
CA ASN A 160 9.72 -8.39 -30.58
C ASN A 160 10.84 -7.34 -30.65
N SER A 161 10.57 -6.08 -30.28
CA SER A 161 11.55 -4.99 -30.27
C SER A 161 12.10 -4.59 -28.89
N LYS A 162 13.06 -3.65 -28.89
CA LYS A 162 13.68 -3.09 -27.67
C LYS A 162 12.83 -1.96 -27.10
N VAL A 163 12.29 -2.16 -25.90
CA VAL A 163 11.47 -1.16 -25.19
C VAL A 163 12.24 0.13 -24.90
N LYS A 164 11.73 1.25 -25.42
CA LYS A 164 12.17 2.61 -25.15
C LYS A 164 11.38 3.17 -23.96
N TRP A 165 12.09 3.47 -22.87
CA TRP A 165 11.48 3.87 -21.60
C TRP A 165 11.57 5.38 -21.35
N SER A 166 10.52 5.99 -20.81
CA SER A 166 10.51 7.40 -20.41
C SER A 166 9.68 7.68 -19.15
N SER A 167 9.77 8.90 -18.60
CA SER A 167 9.02 9.34 -17.43
C SER A 167 8.55 10.78 -17.61
N SER A 168 7.29 11.06 -17.30
CA SER A 168 6.71 12.41 -17.36
C SER A 168 7.29 13.36 -16.30
N LYS A 169 7.77 12.85 -15.17
CA LYS A 169 8.30 13.66 -14.06
C LYS A 169 9.60 13.04 -13.49
N LYS A 170 10.72 13.20 -14.22
CA LYS A 170 12.09 12.71 -13.87
C LYS A 170 12.64 13.16 -12.50
N SER A 171 11.97 14.10 -11.83
CA SER A 171 12.23 14.56 -10.46
C SER A 171 11.50 13.76 -9.37
N VAL A 172 10.38 13.12 -9.72
CA VAL A 172 9.55 12.25 -8.87
C VAL A 172 9.98 10.80 -8.99
N ALA A 173 10.03 10.28 -10.22
CA ALA A 173 10.50 8.93 -10.53
C ALA A 173 11.35 8.92 -11.82
N THR A 174 12.25 7.95 -11.95
CA THR A 174 13.00 7.71 -13.21
C THR A 174 13.09 6.24 -13.52
N VAL A 175 12.87 5.88 -14.78
CA VAL A 175 13.13 4.55 -15.33
C VAL A 175 14.45 4.54 -16.10
N ASN A 176 15.10 3.38 -16.21
CA ASN A 176 16.28 3.16 -17.06
C ASN A 176 15.97 2.23 -18.23
N ASN A 177 16.91 2.06 -19.16
CA ASN A 177 16.76 1.24 -20.36
C ASN A 177 16.55 -0.28 -20.09
N LYS A 178 16.52 -0.72 -18.82
CA LYS A 178 16.23 -2.10 -18.40
C LYS A 178 14.88 -2.22 -17.65
N GLY A 179 14.01 -1.21 -17.76
CA GLY A 179 12.70 -1.16 -17.09
C GLY A 179 12.76 -0.91 -15.57
N VAL A 180 13.93 -0.56 -15.01
CA VAL A 180 14.07 -0.34 -13.56
C VAL A 180 13.65 1.08 -13.21
N VAL A 181 12.45 1.22 -12.64
CA VAL A 181 11.93 2.44 -12.04
C VAL A 181 12.59 2.67 -10.68
N ARG A 182 12.98 3.92 -10.41
CA ARG A 182 13.50 4.41 -9.12
C ARG A 182 12.67 5.61 -8.64
N ALA A 183 12.15 5.50 -7.43
CA ALA A 183 11.47 6.59 -6.72
C ALA A 183 12.49 7.60 -6.18
N LYS A 184 12.28 8.90 -6.41
CA LYS A 184 13.18 10.00 -5.99
C LYS A 184 12.54 11.00 -5.03
N LYS A 185 11.31 11.42 -5.29
CA LYS A 185 10.59 12.44 -4.50
C LYS A 185 9.11 12.09 -4.47
N ALA A 186 8.46 12.30 -3.33
CA ALA A 186 7.03 12.01 -3.19
C ALA A 186 6.17 12.85 -4.15
N GLY A 187 5.08 12.23 -4.62
CA GLY A 187 4.25 12.69 -5.74
C GLY A 187 4.08 11.58 -6.78
N GLU A 188 3.25 11.81 -7.78
CA GLU A 188 2.90 10.81 -8.80
C GLU A 188 3.60 11.12 -10.14
N ALA A 189 4.03 10.10 -10.88
CA ALA A 189 4.67 10.22 -12.19
C ALA A 189 4.30 9.06 -13.11
N THR A 190 3.87 9.37 -14.34
CA THR A 190 3.68 8.35 -15.38
C THR A 190 5.03 7.89 -15.93
N ILE A 191 5.22 6.58 -16.01
CA ILE A 191 6.25 5.93 -16.81
C ILE A 191 5.60 5.48 -18.12
N MET A 192 6.31 5.65 -19.23
CA MET A 192 5.85 5.16 -20.54
C MET A 192 6.88 4.19 -21.12
N ALA A 193 6.37 3.11 -21.70
CA ALA A 193 7.10 2.16 -22.51
C ALA A 193 6.63 2.29 -23.97
N GLU A 194 7.58 2.38 -24.89
CA GLU A 194 7.35 2.49 -26.34
C GLU A 194 8.09 1.33 -27.03
N CYS A 195 7.34 0.47 -27.70
CA CYS A 195 7.77 -0.78 -28.34
C CYS A 195 6.75 -1.15 -29.42
N ASP A 196 7.20 -1.72 -30.53
CA ASP A 196 6.32 -2.29 -31.57
C ASP A 196 5.24 -1.29 -32.05
N GLY A 197 5.64 -0.01 -32.17
CA GLY A 197 4.77 1.13 -32.47
C GLY A 197 3.79 1.56 -31.36
N LYS A 198 3.49 0.70 -30.38
CA LYS A 198 2.54 0.96 -29.30
C LYS A 198 3.15 1.78 -28.15
N LYS A 199 2.29 2.35 -27.31
CA LYS A 199 2.66 3.14 -26.12
C LYS A 199 1.88 2.68 -24.89
N LEU A 200 2.58 2.03 -23.97
CA LEU A 200 2.06 1.56 -22.69
C LEU A 200 2.38 2.54 -21.57
N LYS A 201 1.54 2.60 -20.54
CA LYS A 201 1.63 3.56 -19.43
C LYS A 201 1.62 2.80 -18.10
N CYS A 202 2.41 3.28 -17.15
CA CYS A 202 2.37 2.87 -15.75
C CYS A 202 2.30 4.11 -14.86
N ILE A 203 1.36 4.16 -13.93
CA ILE A 203 1.26 5.21 -12.90
C ILE A 203 2.22 4.84 -11.75
N VAL A 204 3.12 5.76 -11.39
CA VAL A 204 4.06 5.55 -10.28
C VAL A 204 3.75 6.54 -9.17
N THR A 205 3.05 6.06 -8.14
CA THR A 205 2.73 6.80 -6.92
C THR A 205 3.93 6.71 -5.97
N VAL A 206 4.65 7.82 -5.78
CA VAL A 206 5.82 7.87 -4.87
C VAL A 206 5.41 8.41 -3.50
N GLU A 207 5.59 7.60 -2.47
CA GLU A 207 5.34 7.96 -1.08
C GLU A 207 6.59 8.51 -0.39
N LYS A 208 6.39 9.35 0.63
CA LYS A 208 7.49 9.79 1.49
C LYS A 208 7.99 8.59 2.29
N LYS A 209 9.31 8.37 2.29
CA LYS A 209 9.92 7.48 3.29
C LYS A 209 9.67 8.06 4.69
N PRO A 210 9.12 7.29 5.65
CA PRO A 210 8.87 7.76 7.01
C PRO A 210 10.19 8.16 7.70
N ALA A 211 10.13 9.19 8.55
CA ALA A 211 11.31 9.68 9.27
C ALA A 211 11.85 8.62 10.23
N SER A 212 13.14 8.26 10.10
CA SER A 212 13.75 7.23 10.95
C SER A 212 13.83 7.65 12.43
N TYR A 213 13.95 6.68 13.34
CA TYR A 213 14.08 6.91 14.78
C TYR A 213 15.12 8.00 15.12
N ARG A 214 16.28 8.02 14.44
CA ARG A 214 17.36 9.01 14.65
C ARG A 214 16.92 10.44 14.31
N VAL A 215 16.05 10.61 13.30
CA VAL A 215 15.53 11.92 12.89
C VAL A 215 14.52 12.45 13.92
N ILE A 216 13.55 11.62 14.31
CA ILE A 216 12.50 12.00 15.26
C ILE A 216 13.10 12.28 16.65
N SER A 217 14.02 11.42 17.12
CA SER A 217 14.75 11.62 18.38
C SER A 217 15.55 12.94 18.41
N ARG A 218 16.15 13.34 17.28
CA ARG A 218 16.84 14.63 17.14
C ARG A 218 15.87 15.81 17.23
N LYS A 219 14.68 15.72 16.64
CA LYS A 219 13.65 16.78 16.72
C LYS A 219 13.13 16.94 18.14
N MET A 220 12.73 15.85 18.82
CA MET A 220 12.35 15.86 20.24
C MET A 220 13.42 16.49 21.14
N ARG A 221 14.71 16.21 20.90
CA ARG A 221 15.82 16.82 21.64
C ARG A 221 15.97 18.31 21.36
N THR A 222 15.82 18.73 20.11
CA THR A 222 15.86 20.15 19.71
C THR A 222 14.68 20.93 20.29
N PHE A 223 13.47 20.34 20.31
CA PHE A 223 12.30 20.94 20.94
C PHE A 223 12.53 21.19 22.43
N ALA A 224 13.05 20.21 23.17
CA ALA A 224 13.39 20.38 24.58
C ALA A 224 14.43 21.50 24.79
N LYS A 225 15.52 21.52 24.00
CA LYS A 225 16.53 22.59 24.07
C LYS A 225 15.94 23.99 23.84
N LYS A 226 14.95 24.13 22.95
CA LYS A 226 14.27 25.41 22.66
C LYS A 226 13.19 25.80 23.68
N ASN A 227 12.79 24.91 24.60
CA ASN A 227 11.67 25.16 25.49
C ASN A 227 12.00 24.68 26.93
N LYS A 228 12.37 25.61 27.83
CA LYS A 228 12.83 25.33 29.21
C LYS A 228 11.88 24.42 30.04
N ASN A 229 10.58 24.41 29.73
CA ASN A 229 9.56 23.65 30.47
C ASN A 229 9.42 22.18 30.01
N TYR A 230 10.38 21.64 29.25
CA TYR A 230 10.36 20.26 28.75
C TYR A 230 11.71 19.57 28.94
N LYS A 231 11.68 18.26 29.18
CA LYS A 231 12.89 17.46 29.40
C LYS A 231 12.98 16.33 28.38
N PHE A 232 14.05 16.29 27.61
CA PHE A 232 14.41 15.11 26.82
C PHE A 232 15.26 14.16 27.65
N LYS A 233 14.97 12.85 27.61
CA LYS A 233 15.83 11.81 28.23
C LYS A 233 15.93 10.59 27.33
N THR A 234 17.15 10.10 27.07
CA THR A 234 17.38 8.74 26.57
C THR A 234 17.10 7.76 27.71
N ILE A 235 16.30 6.73 27.44
CA ILE A 235 15.91 5.70 28.43
C ILE A 235 16.65 4.39 28.15
N ASP A 236 16.83 4.06 26.87
CA ASP A 236 17.69 2.99 26.38
C ASP A 236 18.51 3.53 25.21
N VAL A 237 19.81 3.27 25.18
CA VAL A 237 20.78 3.95 24.31
C VAL A 237 20.62 3.44 22.88
N GLY A 238 20.17 4.33 21.99
CA GLY A 238 19.87 3.99 20.60
C GLY A 238 18.45 3.46 20.36
N ASN A 239 17.76 2.93 21.37
CA ASN A 239 16.46 2.27 21.20
C ASN A 239 15.26 3.04 21.76
N LYS A 240 15.43 3.84 22.82
CA LYS A 240 14.29 4.51 23.47
C LYS A 240 14.62 5.89 24.02
N CYS A 241 13.78 6.87 23.72
CA CYS A 241 13.85 8.20 24.34
C CYS A 241 12.47 8.79 24.62
N CYS A 242 12.41 9.74 25.55
CA CYS A 242 11.18 10.40 25.99
C CYS A 242 11.34 11.92 25.96
N LEU A 243 10.26 12.61 25.57
CA LEU A 243 10.09 14.05 25.72
C LEU A 243 8.97 14.31 26.74
N TYR A 244 9.36 14.78 27.93
CA TYR A 244 8.46 15.06 29.04
C TYR A 244 8.01 16.53 29.03
N ALA A 245 6.73 16.77 29.29
CA ALA A 245 6.21 18.09 29.63
C ALA A 245 6.46 18.45 31.10
N CYS A 246 6.14 19.68 31.48
CA CYS A 246 6.13 20.15 32.86
C CYS A 246 5.09 19.36 33.68
N SER A 247 5.40 19.02 34.93
CA SER A 247 4.51 18.25 35.79
C SER A 247 3.56 19.13 36.61
N ALA A 248 2.29 18.73 36.64
CA ALA A 248 1.40 19.10 37.73
C ALA A 248 1.87 18.38 39.00
N LYS A 249 1.86 19.07 40.13
CA LYS A 249 2.19 18.56 41.45
C LYS A 249 1.09 18.95 42.44
N ALA A 250 0.96 18.20 43.51
CA ALA A 250 0.25 18.62 44.72
C ALA A 250 0.74 17.84 45.95
N LEU A 251 0.64 18.49 47.09
CA LEU A 251 0.72 17.93 48.43
C LEU A 251 -0.70 17.85 49.03
N SER A 252 -0.98 16.88 49.92
CA SER A 252 -2.33 16.68 50.47
C SER A 252 -2.87 17.94 51.18
N SER A 253 -2.01 18.67 51.89
CA SER A 253 -2.31 19.93 52.57
C SER A 253 -2.72 21.09 51.64
N GLU A 254 -2.43 20.99 50.34
CA GLU A 254 -2.84 21.97 49.32
C GLU A 254 -4.23 21.65 48.73
N SER A 255 -4.88 20.59 49.20
CA SER A 255 -6.10 20.04 48.59
C SER A 255 -7.18 19.72 49.62
N LYS A 256 -8.45 19.71 49.19
CA LYS A 256 -9.59 19.36 50.06
C LYS A 256 -9.61 17.85 50.34
N ILE A 257 -8.82 17.42 51.32
CA ILE A 257 -8.92 16.10 51.96
C ILE A 257 -9.00 16.28 53.48
N TYR A 258 -10.04 15.71 54.09
CA TYR A 258 -10.00 15.34 55.50
C TYR A 258 -9.52 13.89 55.59
N SER A 259 -8.34 13.67 56.16
CA SER A 259 -7.91 12.38 56.69
C SER A 259 -6.76 12.63 57.65
N GLU A 260 -7.03 12.60 58.95
CA GLU A 260 -6.02 12.79 59.98
C GLU A 260 -4.95 11.69 59.89
N GLY A 261 -3.67 12.05 60.09
CA GLY A 261 -2.56 11.10 60.13
C GLY A 261 -1.82 10.78 58.82
N TYR A 262 -2.19 11.34 57.66
CA TYR A 262 -1.52 11.05 56.38
C TYR A 262 -1.03 12.28 55.60
N VAL A 263 0.14 12.15 54.96
CA VAL A 263 0.64 13.06 53.92
C VAL A 263 0.67 12.33 52.59
N MET A 264 0.16 12.95 51.51
CA MET A 264 0.33 12.45 50.16
C MET A 264 1.04 13.50 49.30
N TYR A 265 2.01 13.10 48.48
CA TYR A 265 2.59 13.92 47.42
C TYR A 265 2.40 13.21 46.07
N SER A 266 1.96 13.93 45.05
CA SER A 266 1.73 13.36 43.71
C SER A 266 2.23 14.26 42.61
N SER A 267 2.66 13.65 41.50
CA SER A 267 3.01 14.37 40.27
C SER A 267 2.46 13.66 39.03
N LEU A 268 1.98 14.45 38.06
CA LEU A 268 1.29 14.00 36.85
C LEU A 268 1.77 14.80 35.63
N TYR A 269 2.00 14.11 34.51
CA TYR A 269 2.44 14.76 33.25
C TYR A 269 2.21 13.89 32.01
N PRO A 270 1.92 14.51 30.84
CA PRO A 270 2.04 13.83 29.56
C PRO A 270 3.51 13.77 29.12
N TYR A 271 3.83 12.76 28.31
CA TYR A 271 5.12 12.63 27.65
C TYR A 271 4.98 11.88 26.32
N ILE A 272 5.86 12.21 25.37
CA ILE A 272 6.03 11.46 24.13
C ILE A 272 7.11 10.41 24.39
N GLU A 273 6.77 9.13 24.24
CA GLU A 273 7.71 8.01 24.22
C GLU A 273 7.99 7.63 22.76
N LEU A 274 9.26 7.67 22.35
CA LEU A 274 9.72 7.19 21.06
C LEU A 274 10.48 5.88 21.26
N VAL A 275 10.08 4.83 20.54
CA VAL A 275 10.70 3.50 20.60
C VAL A 275 11.14 3.09 19.20
N LYS A 276 12.35 2.55 19.08
CA LYS A 276 12.86 1.90 17.88
C LYS A 276 12.35 0.46 17.82
N LYS A 277 11.70 0.09 16.72
CA LYS A 277 11.34 -1.29 16.36
C LYS A 277 12.48 -1.92 15.54
N LYS A 278 12.21 -3.09 14.95
CA LYS A 278 13.05 -3.66 13.89
C LYS A 278 13.26 -2.63 12.76
N ASN A 279 14.33 -2.78 11.99
CA ASN A 279 14.61 -1.96 10.78
C ASN A 279 14.75 -0.43 10.96
N ASP A 280 14.99 0.08 12.19
CA ASP A 280 15.02 1.53 12.54
C ASP A 280 13.66 2.27 12.45
N GLU A 281 12.57 1.53 12.26
CA GLU A 281 11.20 2.03 12.31
C GLU A 281 10.88 2.63 13.70
N PRO A 282 10.39 3.87 13.79
CA PRO A 282 9.94 4.42 15.06
C PRO A 282 8.47 4.10 15.36
N GLU A 283 8.16 3.89 16.64
CA GLU A 283 6.81 4.01 17.17
C GLU A 283 6.73 5.22 18.10
N ILE A 284 5.83 6.17 17.79
CA ILE A 284 5.61 7.37 18.58
C ILE A 284 4.37 7.18 19.45
N ARG A 285 4.52 7.27 20.77
CA ARG A 285 3.42 7.04 21.73
C ARG A 285 3.22 8.27 22.62
N LEU A 286 2.03 8.87 22.58
CA LEU A 286 1.64 9.85 23.59
C LEU A 286 1.14 9.11 24.82
N LYS A 287 1.78 9.34 25.97
CA LYS A 287 1.46 8.70 27.25
C LYS A 287 1.17 9.75 28.32
N TYR A 288 0.31 9.39 29.26
CA TYR A 288 0.07 10.13 30.50
C TYR A 288 0.66 9.35 31.66
N PHE A 289 1.51 9.97 32.48
CA PHE A 289 2.17 9.35 33.63
C PHE A 289 1.71 9.97 34.94
N GLY A 290 1.71 9.18 36.02
CA GLY A 290 1.71 9.70 37.37
C GLY A 290 2.54 8.87 38.37
N GLU A 291 3.06 9.56 39.38
CA GLU A 291 3.72 8.99 40.56
C GLU A 291 3.07 9.59 41.81
N THR A 292 2.76 8.74 42.79
CA THR A 292 2.18 9.11 44.08
C THR A 292 2.98 8.47 45.21
N VAL A 293 3.27 9.24 46.24
CA VAL A 293 3.84 8.81 47.52
C VAL A 293 2.80 9.12 48.60
N LYS A 294 2.43 8.12 49.43
CA LYS A 294 1.60 8.27 50.64
C LYS A 294 2.48 7.94 51.84
N ILE A 295 2.45 8.78 52.87
CA ILE A 295 3.19 8.65 54.12
C ILE A 295 2.16 8.64 55.26
N SER A 296 2.32 7.73 56.23
CA SER A 296 1.42 7.57 57.39
C SER A 296 2.18 7.85 58.68
N ALA A 297 1.69 8.80 59.50
CA ALA A 297 2.38 9.27 60.71
C ALA A 297 1.87 8.63 62.01
N TYR A 298 0.67 8.05 62.04
CA TYR A 298 0.04 7.54 63.26
C TYR A 298 -0.72 6.23 63.03
N GLY A 299 -0.45 5.19 63.83
CA GLY A 299 -1.32 4.02 64.06
C GLY A 299 -1.57 3.02 62.92
N PHE A 300 -1.57 3.45 61.65
CA PHE A 300 -2.00 2.61 60.53
C PHE A 300 -0.93 1.59 60.11
N THR A 301 -1.21 0.31 60.34
CA THR A 301 -0.32 -0.83 60.10
C THR A 301 -0.14 -1.23 58.63
N SER A 302 -0.92 -0.66 57.71
CA SER A 302 -0.77 -0.92 56.28
C SER A 302 -1.07 0.31 55.41
N LEU A 303 -0.27 0.47 54.35
CA LEU A 303 -0.47 1.44 53.29
C LEU A 303 -0.57 0.71 51.97
N TYR A 304 -1.74 0.72 51.32
CA TYR A 304 -1.91 0.19 49.97
C TYR A 304 -2.53 1.22 49.05
N CYS A 305 -1.91 1.43 47.89
CA CYS A 305 -2.46 2.26 46.82
C CYS A 305 -2.72 1.38 45.60
N ILE A 306 -4.00 1.10 45.35
CA ILE A 306 -4.40 0.05 44.38
C ILE A 306 -4.60 0.61 42.98
N THR A 307 -5.28 1.76 42.81
CA THR A 307 -5.55 2.31 41.47
C THR A 307 -5.23 3.80 41.30
N LEU A 308 -4.18 4.10 40.53
CA LEU A 308 -3.98 5.44 39.99
C LEU A 308 -5.00 5.70 38.85
N LYS A 309 -6.07 6.42 39.18
CA LYS A 309 -7.12 6.87 38.24
C LYS A 309 -7.14 8.40 38.26
N ALA A 310 -6.81 9.06 37.15
CA ALA A 310 -6.91 10.51 37.03
C ALA A 310 -8.24 10.93 36.36
N PHE A 311 -8.96 11.89 36.94
CA PHE A 311 -10.31 12.30 36.51
C PHE A 311 -10.34 13.77 36.02
N THR A 312 -11.44 14.21 35.40
CA THR A 312 -11.75 15.65 35.24
C THR A 312 -12.53 16.21 36.43
N SER A 313 -12.60 17.54 36.54
CA SER A 313 -13.42 18.27 37.53
C SER A 313 -14.90 17.87 37.47
N ASN A 314 -15.45 17.70 36.25
CA ASN A 314 -16.79 17.18 36.01
C ASN A 314 -16.91 15.63 36.01
N ARG A 315 -15.85 14.90 36.39
CA ARG A 315 -15.76 13.43 36.47
C ARG A 315 -16.08 12.65 35.18
N ARG A 316 -16.28 13.30 34.03
CA ARG A 316 -16.67 12.64 32.76
C ARG A 316 -15.56 11.83 32.08
N MET A 317 -14.30 12.02 32.47
CA MET A 317 -13.13 11.56 31.70
C MET A 317 -12.01 11.03 32.59
N ASN A 318 -11.77 9.72 32.48
CA ASN A 318 -11.01 8.95 33.47
C ASN A 318 -9.83 8.23 32.80
N PHE A 319 -8.62 8.51 33.25
CA PHE A 319 -7.39 7.80 32.86
C PHE A 319 -7.00 6.85 33.98
N MET A 320 -7.51 5.61 33.91
CA MET A 320 -6.94 4.49 34.65
C MET A 320 -5.53 4.22 34.11
N MET A 321 -4.56 4.13 35.01
CA MET A 321 -3.15 3.91 34.68
C MET A 321 -2.76 2.47 35.00
N LYS A 322 -1.99 1.83 34.12
CA LYS A 322 -1.36 0.54 34.44
C LYS A 322 -0.29 0.80 35.50
N ASN A 323 -0.40 0.13 36.64
CA ASN A 323 0.62 0.14 37.67
C ASN A 323 1.92 -0.51 37.14
N ILE A 324 3.07 0.08 37.45
CA ILE A 324 4.40 -0.41 37.06
C ILE A 324 5.38 -0.54 38.23
N TYR A 325 4.99 -0.09 39.42
CA TYR A 325 5.82 -0.10 40.63
C TYR A 325 4.94 0.17 41.84
N ASN A 326 4.95 -0.75 42.79
CA ASN A 326 4.53 -0.55 44.18
C ASN A 326 5.70 -0.91 45.08
N LYS A 327 6.05 -0.04 46.04
CA LYS A 327 6.89 -0.40 47.19
C LYS A 327 6.29 0.19 48.45
N TYR A 328 6.31 -0.60 49.52
CA TYR A 328 5.85 -0.25 50.85
C TYR A 328 6.94 -0.58 51.86
N TYR A 329 7.23 0.30 52.82
CA TYR A 329 8.16 0.02 53.91
C TYR A 329 7.88 0.90 55.13
N TYR A 330 8.30 0.43 56.30
CA TYR A 330 8.29 1.20 57.55
C TYR A 330 9.65 1.89 57.74
N ASN A 331 9.63 3.16 58.14
CA ASN A 331 10.81 3.92 58.56
C ASN A 331 10.86 3.93 60.09
N TYR A 332 11.59 2.96 60.65
CA TYR A 332 11.76 2.79 62.10
C TYR A 332 12.33 4.03 62.80
N SER A 333 13.20 4.80 62.14
CA SER A 333 13.83 5.99 62.73
C SER A 333 12.87 7.18 62.89
N ASN A 334 11.83 7.25 62.05
CA ASN A 334 10.86 8.34 61.99
C ASN A 334 9.41 7.88 62.24
N TYR A 335 9.24 6.62 62.70
CA TYR A 335 7.98 5.96 63.06
C TYR A 335 6.85 5.98 62.02
N TYR A 336 7.15 6.18 60.73
CA TYR A 336 6.15 6.30 59.64
C TYR A 336 6.22 5.16 58.62
N TYR A 337 5.11 4.88 57.91
CA TYR A 337 5.11 4.04 56.70
C TYR A 337 5.21 4.92 55.43
N GLU A 338 6.04 4.55 54.44
CA GLU A 338 5.98 5.07 53.07
C GLU A 338 5.41 4.03 52.11
N GLY A 339 4.43 4.44 51.29
CA GLY A 339 3.96 3.71 50.12
C GLY A 339 4.13 4.51 48.84
N ARG A 340 4.75 3.92 47.82
CA ARG A 340 5.02 4.58 46.52
C ARG A 340 4.46 3.78 45.35
N MET A 341 3.63 4.45 44.55
CA MET A 341 2.98 3.90 43.35
C MET A 341 3.37 4.69 42.10
N LYS A 342 3.58 4.00 40.98
CA LYS A 342 3.77 4.60 39.64
C LYS A 342 2.85 3.97 38.61
N GLY A 343 2.36 4.76 37.66
CA GLY A 343 1.60 4.24 36.53
C GLY A 343 1.58 5.13 35.30
N TYR A 344 1.13 4.57 34.18
CA TYR A 344 0.83 5.34 32.97
C TYR A 344 -0.42 4.85 32.24
N SER A 345 -1.04 5.73 31.44
CA SER A 345 -2.03 5.36 30.43
C SER A 345 -1.55 5.81 29.05
N ILE A 346 -1.62 4.92 28.05
CA ILE A 346 -1.36 5.30 26.65
C ILE A 346 -2.56 6.12 26.16
N ILE A 347 -2.30 7.30 25.61
CA ILE A 347 -3.30 8.19 25.01
C ILE A 347 -3.46 7.87 23.51
N SER A 348 -2.34 7.82 22.78
CA SER A 348 -2.30 7.49 21.34
C SER A 348 -0.96 6.85 20.95
N THR A 349 -0.92 6.18 19.81
CA THR A 349 0.27 5.58 19.17
C THR A 349 0.28 5.95 17.68
N SER A 350 1.44 5.92 17.01
CA SER A 350 1.49 6.18 15.57
C SER A 350 0.67 5.19 14.74
N SER A 351 0.41 3.98 15.26
CA SER A 351 -0.52 2.99 14.70
C SER A 351 -2.00 3.23 15.03
N LYS A 352 -2.35 4.22 15.86
CA LYS A 352 -3.73 4.52 16.27
C LYS A 352 -3.92 6.02 16.50
N LEU A 353 -3.63 6.78 15.43
CA LEU A 353 -3.57 8.25 15.39
C LEU A 353 -4.70 8.92 16.18
N GLU A 354 -5.96 8.66 15.80
CA GLU A 354 -7.14 9.12 16.52
C GLU A 354 -7.73 8.02 17.41
N SER A 355 -7.71 8.25 18.72
CA SER A 355 -8.16 7.31 19.74
C SER A 355 -9.21 7.96 20.64
N SER A 356 -10.12 7.17 21.22
CA SER A 356 -11.10 7.68 22.19
C SER A 356 -10.44 8.31 23.43
N LYS A 357 -9.22 7.87 23.79
CA LYS A 357 -8.40 8.50 24.84
C LYS A 357 -7.76 9.80 24.36
N LEU A 358 -7.37 9.93 23.09
CA LEU A 358 -6.86 11.16 22.52
C LEU A 358 -7.96 12.23 22.43
N LYS A 359 -9.15 11.87 21.95
CA LYS A 359 -10.33 12.76 21.92
C LYS A 359 -10.67 13.25 23.34
N LYS A 360 -10.64 12.36 24.35
CA LYS A 360 -10.76 12.75 25.77
C LYS A 360 -9.62 13.68 26.20
N PHE A 361 -8.35 13.37 25.94
CA PHE A 361 -7.22 14.23 26.32
C PHE A 361 -7.31 15.64 25.70
N LYS A 362 -7.71 15.74 24.42
CA LYS A 362 -8.00 17.01 23.72
C LYS A 362 -9.09 17.82 24.43
N THR A 363 -10.21 17.20 24.79
CA THR A 363 -11.30 17.86 25.56
C THR A 363 -10.87 18.29 26.96
N MET A 364 -9.93 17.55 27.59
CA MET A 364 -9.47 17.81 28.95
C MET A 364 -8.70 19.15 29.03
N LEU A 365 -7.80 19.38 28.07
CA LEU A 365 -6.98 20.59 28.01
C LEU A 365 -7.82 21.85 27.73
N LYS A 366 -8.97 21.69 27.07
CA LYS A 366 -9.89 22.78 26.69
C LYS A 366 -10.89 23.22 27.77
N GLN A 367 -10.99 22.53 28.92
CA GLN A 367 -11.93 22.93 29.98
C GLN A 367 -11.59 24.32 30.55
N SER A 368 -12.56 25.03 31.14
CA SER A 368 -12.28 26.29 31.87
C SER A 368 -11.48 26.02 33.15
N SER A 369 -12.00 25.16 34.03
CA SER A 369 -11.29 24.59 35.19
C SER A 369 -10.90 23.13 34.92
N LEU A 370 -9.77 22.69 35.47
CA LEU A 370 -9.35 21.29 35.43
C LEU A 370 -8.73 20.89 36.76
N SER A 371 -9.28 19.85 37.37
CA SER A 371 -8.70 19.23 38.56
C SER A 371 -8.76 17.71 38.43
N MET A 372 -7.72 17.01 38.85
CA MET A 372 -7.66 15.55 38.86
C MET A 372 -7.79 15.02 40.27
N ARG A 373 -8.68 14.04 40.45
CA ARG A 373 -8.66 13.19 41.63
C ARG A 373 -7.59 12.10 41.49
N ILE A 374 -6.97 11.70 42.60
CA ILE A 374 -6.24 10.44 42.79
C ILE A 374 -6.85 9.77 44.02
N THR A 375 -7.16 8.48 43.97
CA THR A 375 -7.84 7.75 45.06
C THR A 375 -6.98 6.58 45.56
N SER A 376 -6.92 6.39 46.87
CA SER A 376 -6.23 5.32 47.58
C SER A 376 -7.14 4.07 47.70
N PHE A 377 -6.79 3.08 48.54
CA PHE A 377 -7.63 1.89 48.75
C PHE A 377 -8.84 2.17 49.65
N ASP A 378 -8.59 2.95 50.70
CA ASP A 378 -9.53 3.44 51.72
C ASP A 378 -10.48 4.55 51.21
N ASP A 379 -10.69 4.63 49.89
CA ASP A 379 -11.35 5.72 49.13
C ASP A 379 -10.89 7.17 49.43
N THR A 380 -9.88 7.36 50.30
CA THR A 380 -9.26 8.68 50.54
C THR A 380 -8.67 9.20 49.24
N TYR A 381 -8.83 10.50 48.98
CA TYR A 381 -8.49 11.05 47.67
C TYR A 381 -7.84 12.44 47.74
N MET A 382 -6.79 12.63 46.94
CA MET A 382 -6.21 13.95 46.67
C MET A 382 -6.92 14.59 45.47
N GLN A 383 -7.10 15.91 45.47
CA GLN A 383 -7.57 16.67 44.31
C GLN A 383 -6.54 17.72 43.88
N ILE A 384 -6.00 17.53 42.68
CA ILE A 384 -4.89 18.29 42.09
C ILE A 384 -5.45 19.31 41.09
N SER A 385 -5.37 20.60 41.39
CA SER A 385 -5.75 21.67 40.45
C SER A 385 -4.68 21.85 39.37
N ILE A 386 -5.07 21.87 38.09
CA ILE A 386 -4.12 22.09 36.98
C ILE A 386 -4.22 23.52 36.48
N SER A 387 -3.20 24.32 36.79
CA SER A 387 -3.13 25.70 36.34
C SER A 387 -3.18 25.82 34.81
N THR A 388 -3.71 26.94 34.32
CA THR A 388 -3.81 27.24 32.88
C THR A 388 -2.43 27.27 32.21
N ALA A 389 -1.37 27.62 32.94
CA ALA A 389 0.02 27.55 32.44
C ALA A 389 0.47 26.10 32.16
N ILE A 390 0.19 25.17 33.07
CA ILE A 390 0.51 23.75 32.89
C ILE A 390 -0.32 23.16 31.74
N ARG A 391 -1.61 23.50 31.65
CA ARG A 391 -2.47 23.05 30.52
C ARG A 391 -1.97 23.54 29.17
N ARG A 392 -1.55 24.81 29.05
CA ARG A 392 -0.92 25.37 27.83
C ARG A 392 0.39 24.65 27.48
N ASN A 393 1.17 24.23 28.47
CA ASN A 393 2.37 23.41 28.24
C ASN A 393 2.03 22.01 27.70
N TRP A 394 0.95 21.39 28.19
CA TRP A 394 0.51 20.06 27.74
C TRP A 394 -0.13 20.09 26.35
N ASP A 395 -0.89 21.14 26.02
CA ASP A 395 -1.41 21.41 24.67
C ASP A 395 -0.26 21.63 23.66
N LYS A 396 0.80 22.34 24.05
CA LYS A 396 1.99 22.48 23.21
C LYS A 396 2.80 21.17 23.05
N LEU A 397 2.80 20.27 24.04
CA LEU A 397 3.33 18.90 23.83
C LEU A 397 2.47 18.11 22.84
N LEU A 398 1.14 18.21 22.94
CA LEU A 398 0.21 17.53 22.04
C LEU A 398 0.40 18.00 20.59
N LYS A 399 0.60 19.32 20.37
CA LYS A 399 0.90 19.88 19.04
C LYS A 399 2.24 19.39 18.48
N GLU A 400 3.28 19.24 19.31
CA GLU A 400 4.53 18.59 18.92
C GLU A 400 4.31 17.11 18.55
N TYR A 401 3.51 16.38 19.32
CA TYR A 401 3.15 14.98 19.00
C TYR A 401 2.43 14.86 17.66
N GLU A 402 1.45 15.72 17.40
CA GLU A 402 0.72 15.76 16.12
C GLU A 402 1.58 16.24 14.93
N LEU A 403 2.66 16.98 15.18
CA LEU A 403 3.65 17.33 14.16
C LEU A 403 4.58 16.15 13.85
N LEU A 404 5.12 15.48 14.87
CA LEU A 404 5.98 14.30 14.68
C LEU A 404 5.22 13.13 14.02
N LEU A 405 3.90 13.02 14.24
CA LEU A 405 3.01 12.07 13.56
C LEU A 405 2.72 12.38 12.08
N LYS A 406 3.18 13.52 11.54
CA LYS A 406 3.11 13.88 10.10
C LYS A 406 4.46 13.75 9.39
N GLU A 407 5.46 13.28 10.10
CA GLU A 407 6.83 13.07 9.65
C GLU A 407 7.25 11.60 9.72
N PHE A 408 6.69 10.86 10.67
CA PHE A 408 6.30 9.47 10.45
C PHE A 408 5.28 9.41 9.31
#